data_AF-A0A564G4W9-F1
#
_entry.id   AF-A0A564G4W9-F1
#
_cell.length_a   1.000
_cell.length_b   1.000
_cell.length_c   1.000
_cell.angle_alpha   90.00
_cell.angle_beta   90.00
_cell.angle_gamma   90.00
#
_symmetry.space_group_name_H-M   'P 1'
#
loop_
_entity.id
_entity.type
_entity.pdbx_description
1 polymer ?
#
loop_
_entity_poly.entity_id
_entity_poly.type
_entity_poly.pdbx_seq_one_letter_code
_entity_poly.pdbx_strand_id
1 'polypeptide(L)' 'MPSREMEERHLLRANILLIEAELRFSEQFLRVEHLKANGRRTEDAETLLQIIEETLQAYRDHRELILDALSRAD' A
#
# COMPACT_ATOMS: atom_id res chain seq x y z
N MET A 1 -19.26 8.33 -17.77
CA MET A 1 -18.28 8.59 -16.71
C MET A 1 -18.97 8.36 -15.37
N PRO A 2 -18.30 7.76 -14.37
CA PRO A 2 -18.86 7.68 -13.02
C PRO A 2 -19.18 9.09 -12.51
N SER A 3 -20.15 9.22 -11.61
CA SER A 3 -20.40 10.52 -10.97
C SER A 3 -19.24 10.88 -10.05
N ARG A 4 -18.93 12.17 -9.90
CA ARG A 4 -17.88 12.68 -9.01
C ARG A 4 -17.96 12.09 -7.60
N GLU A 5 -19.16 12.00 -7.03
CA GLU A 5 -19.41 11.38 -5.72
C GLU A 5 -19.03 9.88 -5.65
N MET A 6 -19.06 9.16 -6.78
CA MET A 6 -18.64 7.76 -6.85
C MET A 6 -17.10 7.68 -6.87
N GLU A 7 -16.44 8.56 -7.62
CA GLU A 7 -14.98 8.62 -7.68
C GLU A 7 -14.38 9.02 -6.33
N GLU A 8 -14.97 10.00 -5.63
CA GLU A 8 -14.57 10.38 -4.28
C GLU A 8 -14.72 9.23 -3.26
N ARG A 9 -15.82 8.46 -3.35
CA ARG A 9 -16.03 7.28 -2.50
C ARG A 9 -15.04 6.16 -2.77
N HIS A 10 -14.73 5.90 -4.03
CA HIS A 10 -13.72 4.90 -4.39
C HIS A 10 -12.33 5.32 -3.92
N LEU A 11 -11.99 6.60 -4.06
CA LEU A 11 -10.73 7.15 -3.56
C LEU A 11 -10.62 7.03 -2.04
N LEU A 12 -11.67 7.40 -1.30
CA LEU A 12 -11.70 7.24 0.16
C LEU A 12 -11.50 5.77 0.56
N ARG A 13 -12.17 4.84 -0.13
CA ARG A 13 -12.02 3.40 0.15
C ARG A 13 -10.60 2.91 -0.16
N ALA A 14 -10.01 3.35 -1.28
CA ALA A 14 -8.64 3.01 -1.64
C ALA A 14 -7.64 3.53 -0.60
N ASN A 15 -7.84 4.74 -0.09
CA ASN A 15 -6.99 5.33 0.95
C ASN A 15 -7.02 4.51 2.25
N ILE A 16 -8.22 4.11 2.70
CA ILE A 16 -8.37 3.26 3.90
C ILE A 16 -7.64 1.93 3.72
N LEU A 17 -7.85 1.26 2.57
CA LEU A 17 -7.21 -0.02 2.28
C LEU A 17 -5.69 0.09 2.21
N LEU A 18 -5.17 1.19 1.66
CA LEU A 18 -3.74 1.44 1.58
C LEU A 18 -3.13 1.63 2.98
N ILE A 19 -3.77 2.42 3.83
CA ILE A 19 -3.33 2.62 5.23
C ILE A 19 -3.34 1.29 5.99
N GLU A 20 -4.39 0.49 5.86
CA GLU A 20 -4.47 -0.84 6.49
C GLU A 20 -3.35 -1.77 5.99
N ALA A 21 -3.03 -1.71 4.70
CA ALA A 21 -1.96 -2.53 4.12
C ALA A 21 -0.57 -2.08 4.56
N GLU A 22 -0.32 -0.78 4.66
CA GLU A 22 0.94 -0.20 5.16
C GLU A 22 1.18 -0.55 6.64
N LEU A 23 0.13 -0.52 7.46
CA LEU A 23 0.21 -0.95 8.85
C LEU A 23 0.61 -2.42 8.94
N ARG A 24 -0.07 -3.31 8.21
CA ARG A 24 0.25 -4.74 8.18
C ARG A 24 1.65 -5.02 7.65
N PHE A 25 2.08 -4.29 6.62
CA PHE A 25 3.44 -4.39 6.09
C PHE A 25 4.47 -4.06 7.19
N SER A 26 4.27 -2.97 7.92
CA SER A 26 5.15 -2.54 9.01
C SER A 26 5.23 -3.60 10.13
N GLU A 27 4.09 -4.20 10.50
CA GLU A 27 4.05 -5.29 11.48
C GLU A 27 4.83 -6.53 11.02
N GLN A 28 4.67 -6.95 9.75
CA GLN A 28 5.39 -8.11 9.21
C GLN A 28 6.88 -7.82 9.06
N PHE A 29 7.25 -6.60 8.65
CA PHE A 29 8.64 -6.16 8.59
C PHE A 29 9.33 -6.30 9.94
N LEU A 30 8.74 -5.73 11.01
CA LEU A 30 9.29 -5.83 12.36
C LEU A 30 9.40 -7.29 12.84
N ARG A 31 8.43 -8.13 12.48
CA ARG A 31 8.47 -9.56 12.81
C ARG A 31 9.61 -10.29 12.09
N VAL A 32 9.82 -10.01 10.81
CA VAL A 32 10.90 -10.60 10.02
C VAL A 32 12.27 -10.17 10.56
N GLU A 33 12.44 -8.87 10.85
CA GLU A 33 13.67 -8.35 11.46
C GLU A 33 13.96 -9.00 12.82
N HIS A 34 12.92 -9.19 13.65
CA HIS A 34 13.07 -9.91 14.91
C HIS A 34 13.50 -11.37 14.71
N LEU A 35 12.90 -12.09 13.75
CA LEU A 35 13.27 -13.47 13.45
C LEU A 35 14.72 -13.57 12.94
N LYS A 36 15.12 -12.65 12.06
CA LYS A 36 16.47 -12.53 11.52
C LYS A 36 17.50 -12.29 12.61
N ALA A 37 17.22 -11.36 13.53
CA ALA A 37 18.09 -11.08 14.68
C ALA A 37 18.26 -12.29 15.61
N ASN A 38 17.29 -13.21 15.65
CA ASN A 38 17.35 -14.46 16.39
C ASN A 38 17.96 -15.64 15.58
N GLY A 39 18.63 -15.35 14.46
CA GLY A 39 19.32 -16.37 13.64
C GLY A 39 18.37 -17.26 12.84
N ARG A 40 17.10 -16.86 12.67
CA ARG A 40 16.16 -17.60 11.81
C ARG A 40 16.41 -17.24 10.35
N ARG A 41 16.20 -18.22 9.49
CA ARG A 41 16.17 -18.05 8.03
C ARG A 41 14.90 -17.30 7.63
N THR A 42 15.07 -16.17 6.96
CA THR A 42 14.02 -15.20 6.63
C THR A 42 14.00 -14.81 5.16
N GLU A 43 14.83 -15.43 4.32
CA GLU A 43 15.08 -15.03 2.92
C GLU A 43 13.78 -14.96 2.09
N ASP A 44 12.91 -15.97 2.23
CA ASP A 44 11.62 -16.00 1.52
C ASP A 44 10.66 -14.93 2.04
N ALA A 45 10.68 -14.66 3.35
CA ALA A 45 9.83 -13.64 3.96
C ALA A 45 10.29 -12.22 3.58
N GLU A 46 11.60 -11.98 3.49
CA GLU A 46 12.19 -10.74 3.00
C GLU A 46 11.81 -10.50 1.53
N THR A 47 11.88 -11.55 0.70
CA THR A 47 11.47 -11.48 -0.71
C THR A 47 9.98 -11.11 -0.84
N LEU A 48 9.12 -11.74 -0.03
CA LEU A 48 7.69 -11.43 -0.02
C LEU A 48 7.42 -10.00 0.46
N LEU A 49 8.13 -9.53 1.48
CA LEU A 49 8.02 -8.14 1.93
C LEU A 49 8.41 -7.16 0.82
N GLN A 50 9.50 -7.41 0.11
CA GLN A 50 9.91 -6.56 -1.00
C GLN A 50 8.84 -6.47 -2.09
N ILE A 51 8.24 -7.60 -2.47
CA ILE A 51 7.12 -7.61 -3.45
C ILE A 51 5.93 -6.79 -2.94
N ILE A 52 5.60 -6.90 -1.65
CA ILE A 52 4.51 -6.14 -1.05
C ILE A 52 4.84 -4.64 -1.05
N GLU A 53 6.07 -4.26 -0.74
CA GLU A 53 6.52 -2.87 -0.76
C GLU A 53 6.39 -2.25 -2.16
N GLU A 54 6.86 -2.96 -3.19
CA GLU A 54 6.72 -2.54 -4.59
C GLU A 54 5.25 -2.41 -4.99
N THR A 55 4.40 -3.34 -4.53
CA THR A 55 2.95 -3.30 -4.80
C THR A 55 2.29 -2.10 -4.11
N LEU A 56 2.64 -1.80 -2.86
CA LEU A 56 2.15 -0.64 -2.14
C LEU A 56 2.57 0.65 -2.83
N GLN A 57 3.79 0.71 -3.36
CA GLN A 57 4.26 1.86 -4.12
C GLN A 57 3.43 2.07 -5.38
N ALA A 58 3.16 1.02 -6.16
CA ALA A 58 2.28 1.11 -7.33
C ALA A 58 0.87 1.61 -6.98
N TYR A 59 0.32 1.22 -5.83
CA TYR A 59 -0.97 1.74 -5.36
C TYR A 59 -0.91 3.21 -4.93
N ARG A 60 0.19 3.67 -4.31
CA ARG A 60 0.39 5.10 -4.02
C ARG A 60 0.43 5.91 -5.31
N ASP A 61 1.20 5.46 -6.30
CA ASP A 61 1.33 6.14 -7.58
C ASP A 61 -0.03 6.21 -8.30
N HIS A 62 -0.80 5.12 -8.26
CA HIS A 62 -2.16 5.11 -8.83
C HIS A 62 -3.11 6.09 -8.10
N ARG A 63 -3.02 6.19 -6.77
CA ARG A 63 -3.80 7.16 -5.99
C ARG A 63 -3.47 8.59 -6.41
N GLU A 64 -2.19 8.92 -6.58
CA GLU A 64 -1.78 10.26 -7.03
C GLU A 64 -2.35 10.58 -8.42
N LEU A 65 -2.37 9.63 -9.35
CA LEU A 65 -2.99 9.84 -10.67
C LEU A 65 -4.49 10.15 -10.59
N ILE A 66 -5.21 9.52 -9.66
CA ILE A 66 -6.64 9.80 -9.45
C ILE A 66 -6.83 11.20 -8.86
N LEU A 67 -6.02 11.58 -7.87
CA LEU A 67 -6.05 12.92 -7.27
C LEU A 67 -5.75 14.00 -8.32
N ASP A 68 -4.73 13.78 -9.15
CA ASP A 68 -4.39 14.66 -10.27
C ASP A 68 -5.54 14.78 -11.28
N ALA A 69 -6.22 13.68 -11.61
CA ALA A 69 -7.35 13.71 -12.52
C ALA A 69 -8.54 14.51 -11.95
N LEU A 70 -8.84 14.32 -10.66
CA LEU A 70 -9.92 15.05 -9.98
C LEU A 70 -9.64 16.55 -9.87
N SER A 71 -8.40 16.94 -9.53
CA SER A 71 -8.02 18.35 -9.42
C SER A 71 -8.06 19.13 -10.75
N ARG A 72 -7.95 18.43 -11.89
CA ARG A 72 -8.07 19.02 -13.23
C ARG A 72 -9.51 19.08 -13.75
N ALA A 73 -10.43 18.38 -13.08
CA ALA A 73 -11.85 18.36 -13.41
C ALA A 73 -12.65 19.45 -12.67
N ASP A 74 -12.00 20.18 -11.75
CA ASP A 74 -12.44 21.44 -11.14
C ASP A 74 -12.03 22.66 -11.98
#